data_AF-A0A4V2Z4W1-F1
#
_entry.id   AF-A0A4V2Z4W1-F1
#
_cell.length_a   1.000
_cell.length_b   1.000
_cell.length_c   1.000
_cell.angle_alpha   90.00
_cell.angle_beta   90.00
_cell.angle_gamma   90.00
#
_symmetry.space_group_name_H-M   'P 1'
#
loop_
_entity.id
_entity.type
_entity.pdbx_description
1 polymer ?
#
loop_
_entity_poly.entity_id
_entity_poly.type
_entity_poly.pdbx_seq_one_letter_code
_entity_poly.pdbx_strand_id
1 'polypeptide(L)'
;MEKNTTLNTATKKVSIAVLPFLNLSNDIEQDYFSDGVAEELINVLSHVPDLQVAGRTSSFTFKGKNQDLRFVGEQLNVSHILEGSVRKSGNKLRITAQLINVADGYNIWSENYDRELHDIFDIQDEIALAILKQVKIQLLSEGPSSALKRYTNNAEAYQLYLHGRFYHNKFGGIEEYHKAIGYFQSAIELEPEYALAYAGIASCYLNTWFYRLLPASYCLPLMKEATEQALALDDRIAESYLALARMQMLYEWDFTSAANAFKKALELSWNGADLHGQFALYSALKGNLAVAEEHLEEALSLEPFSLINNFYAAYVYWILEDFEKAVAQGRKLVALEPTFWGGHMISGLNLITLENYPDAQEALETALEINYNGITLSACGALFGLSGETESAQDILKQMVSLSKTQVVSNYDMGIVHASIGDADTAVGYFQSAIDQHEPPMLFFKFIVRDWLFGDLQDERYEAFIPPVV
;
A
#
# COMPACT_ATOMS: atom_id res chain seq x y z
N MET A 1 41.88 33.75 4.14
CA MET A 1 41.41 32.68 3.22
C MET A 1 40.22 32.03 3.88
N GLU A 2 39.06 32.65 3.72
CA GLU A 2 37.78 32.13 4.20
C GLU A 2 37.34 30.97 3.31
N LYS A 3 36.96 29.86 3.93
CA LYS A 3 36.36 28.72 3.25
C LYS A 3 34.93 29.10 2.86
N ASN A 4 34.69 29.22 1.56
CA ASN A 4 33.35 29.27 0.99
C ASN A 4 32.63 27.95 1.29
N THR A 5 31.74 27.99 2.28
CA THR A 5 30.70 26.99 2.46
C THR A 5 29.66 27.20 1.37
N THR A 6 29.78 26.47 0.26
CA THR A 6 28.68 26.32 -0.69
C THR A 6 27.54 25.58 0.00
N LEU A 7 26.55 26.34 0.48
CA LEU A 7 25.23 25.83 0.83
C LEU A 7 24.65 25.17 -0.43
N ASN A 8 24.52 23.85 -0.37
CA ASN A 8 23.81 23.06 -1.35
C ASN A 8 22.32 23.35 -1.17
N THR A 9 21.82 24.43 -1.78
CA THR A 9 20.37 24.67 -1.89
C THR A 9 19.82 23.70 -2.92
N ALA A 10 19.50 22.48 -2.48
CA ALA A 10 18.57 21.64 -3.21
C ALA A 10 17.30 22.47 -3.41
N THR A 11 16.99 22.82 -4.67
CA THR A 11 15.71 23.47 -5.01
C THR A 11 14.60 22.56 -4.50
N LYS A 12 13.93 22.97 -3.41
CA LYS A 12 12.81 22.24 -2.83
C LYS A 12 11.77 22.06 -3.93
N LYS A 13 11.53 20.82 -4.36
CA LYS A 13 10.49 20.49 -5.35
C LYS A 13 9.15 21.05 -4.87
N VAL A 14 8.34 21.54 -5.79
CA VAL A 14 6.99 22.00 -5.46
C VAL A 14 6.18 20.78 -5.02
N SER A 15 5.54 20.88 -3.86
CA SER A 15 4.78 19.77 -3.28
C SER A 15 3.40 20.20 -2.79
N ILE A 16 2.40 19.34 -2.97
CA ILE A 16 1.00 19.62 -2.63
C ILE A 16 0.36 18.41 -1.91
N ALA A 17 -0.51 18.68 -0.95
CA ALA A 17 -1.47 17.70 -0.43
C ALA A 17 -2.89 18.11 -0.83
N VAL A 18 -3.74 17.13 -1.15
CA VAL A 18 -5.18 17.35 -1.35
C VAL A 18 -5.91 16.71 -0.17
N LEU A 19 -6.52 17.55 0.67
CA LEU A 19 -7.30 17.08 1.81
C LEU A 19 -8.67 16.58 1.36
N PRO A 20 -9.32 15.70 2.14
CA PRO A 20 -10.70 15.30 1.89
C PRO A 20 -11.62 16.52 1.80
N PHE A 21 -12.41 16.59 0.74
CA PHE A 21 -13.36 17.69 0.60
C PHE A 21 -14.51 17.49 1.58
N LEU A 22 -14.92 18.58 2.24
CA LEU A 22 -16.03 18.55 3.18
C LEU A 22 -17.36 18.28 2.46
N ASN A 23 -18.06 17.24 2.88
CA ASN A 23 -19.43 16.99 2.42
C ASN A 23 -20.39 18.01 3.07
N LEU A 24 -20.90 18.94 2.27
CA LEU A 24 -21.91 19.94 2.65
C LEU A 24 -23.30 19.60 2.09
N SER A 25 -23.50 18.34 1.68
CA SER A 25 -24.79 17.79 1.27
C SER A 25 -25.61 17.40 2.51
N ASN A 26 -26.93 17.26 2.35
CA ASN A 26 -27.81 16.83 3.44
C ASN A 26 -27.78 15.32 3.70
N ASP A 27 -26.99 14.59 2.93
CA ASP A 27 -26.90 13.14 2.91
C ASP A 27 -25.46 12.70 3.19
N ILE A 28 -25.27 12.02 4.32
CA ILE A 28 -23.97 11.50 4.75
C ILE A 28 -23.50 10.36 3.84
N GLU A 29 -24.41 9.70 3.13
CA GLU A 29 -24.07 8.68 2.14
C GLU A 29 -23.36 9.29 0.93
N GLN A 30 -23.25 10.61 0.80
CA GLN A 30 -22.46 11.28 -0.26
C GLN A 30 -20.98 11.49 0.09
N ASP A 31 -20.52 10.98 1.24
CA ASP A 31 -19.10 11.07 1.61
C ASP A 31 -18.19 10.41 0.58
N TYR A 32 -18.60 9.29 -0.03
CA TYR A 32 -17.83 8.65 -1.10
C TYR A 32 -17.57 9.59 -2.28
N PHE A 33 -18.52 10.49 -2.58
CA PHE A 33 -18.42 11.38 -3.72
C PHE A 33 -17.46 12.53 -3.41
N SER A 34 -17.56 13.12 -2.22
CA SER A 34 -16.65 14.19 -1.79
C SER A 34 -15.21 13.68 -1.65
N ASP A 35 -15.05 12.49 -1.07
CA ASP A 35 -13.77 11.80 -0.97
C ASP A 35 -13.23 11.41 -2.35
N GLY A 36 -14.10 10.92 -3.23
CA GLY A 36 -13.76 10.52 -4.59
C GLY A 36 -13.29 11.68 -5.46
N VAL A 37 -13.89 12.87 -5.34
CA VAL A 37 -13.41 14.07 -6.04
C VAL A 37 -12.01 14.46 -5.58
N ALA A 38 -11.75 14.44 -4.28
CA ALA A 38 -10.41 14.72 -3.74
C ALA A 38 -9.39 13.68 -4.20
N GLU A 39 -9.76 12.39 -4.19
CA GLU A 39 -8.91 11.29 -4.67
C GLU A 39 -8.58 11.41 -6.16
N GLU A 40 -9.54 11.78 -7.01
CA GLU A 40 -9.27 11.99 -8.43
C GLU A 40 -8.36 13.19 -8.68
N LEU A 41 -8.48 14.27 -7.90
CA LEU A 41 -7.53 15.39 -7.96
C LEU A 41 -6.12 14.97 -7.55
N ILE A 42 -5.98 14.09 -6.55
CA ILE A 42 -4.68 13.48 -6.19
C ILE A 42 -4.14 12.70 -7.39
N ASN A 43 -4.96 11.82 -7.98
CA ASN A 43 -4.56 10.99 -9.11
C ASN A 43 -4.08 11.87 -10.27
N VAL A 44 -4.87 12.87 -10.67
CA VAL A 44 -4.51 13.80 -11.74
C VAL A 44 -3.20 14.54 -11.46
N LEU A 45 -3.07 15.15 -10.27
CA LEU A 45 -1.88 15.94 -9.94
C LEU A 45 -0.63 15.07 -9.80
N SER A 46 -0.77 13.80 -9.40
CA SER A 46 0.36 12.87 -9.23
C SER A 46 1.05 12.52 -10.55
N HIS A 47 0.36 12.63 -11.68
CA HIS A 47 0.94 12.41 -13.01
C HIS A 47 1.70 13.62 -13.55
N VAL A 48 1.64 14.77 -12.87
CA VAL A 48 2.32 15.99 -13.32
C VAL A 48 3.81 15.89 -13.01
N PRO A 49 4.70 15.98 -14.01
CA PRO A 49 6.14 15.99 -13.78
C PRO A 49 6.55 17.11 -12.82
N ASP A 50 7.51 16.84 -11.95
CA ASP A 50 8.09 17.79 -10.98
C ASP A 50 7.13 18.32 -9.88
N LEU A 51 5.87 17.90 -9.87
CA LEU A 51 4.93 18.14 -8.75
C LEU A 51 4.91 16.95 -7.81
N GLN A 52 5.44 17.09 -6.59
CA GLN A 52 5.31 16.03 -5.59
C GLN A 52 3.91 16.10 -4.95
N VAL A 53 3.22 14.97 -4.87
CA VAL A 53 1.86 14.92 -4.29
C VAL A 53 1.87 14.02 -3.07
N ALA A 54 1.47 14.55 -1.92
CA ALA A 54 1.26 13.72 -0.74
C ALA A 54 0.10 12.76 -1.00
N GLY A 55 0.32 11.49 -0.69
CA GLY A 55 -0.63 10.46 -1.02
C GLY A 55 -1.95 10.59 -0.24
N ARG A 56 -2.96 9.90 -0.79
CA ARG A 56 -4.34 9.94 -0.30
C ARG A 56 -4.46 9.52 1.15
N THR A 57 -3.80 8.43 1.58
CA THR A 57 -4.02 7.85 2.92
C THR A 57 -3.58 8.83 4.01
N SER A 58 -2.43 9.44 3.80
CA SER A 58 -1.86 10.43 4.71
C SER A 58 -2.66 11.72 4.72
N SER A 59 -3.07 12.21 3.55
CA SER A 59 -3.94 13.39 3.46
C SER A 59 -5.28 13.16 4.18
N PHE A 60 -5.83 11.95 4.06
CA PHE A 60 -7.14 11.59 4.63
C PHE A 60 -7.08 11.29 6.14
N THR A 61 -5.90 11.11 6.71
CA THR A 61 -5.72 11.00 8.18
C THR A 61 -6.19 12.26 8.92
N PHE A 62 -6.29 13.40 8.21
CA PHE A 62 -6.80 14.66 8.75
C PHE A 62 -8.32 14.85 8.58
N LYS A 63 -9.03 13.90 7.97
CA LYS A 63 -10.49 13.99 7.79
C LYS A 63 -11.19 14.20 9.13
N GLY A 64 -12.08 15.20 9.19
CA GLY A 64 -12.85 15.50 10.40
C GLY A 64 -12.05 16.11 11.56
N LYS A 65 -10.76 16.37 11.38
CA LYS A 65 -9.91 17.04 12.39
C LYS A 65 -9.84 18.53 12.09
N ASN A 66 -10.18 19.36 13.07
CA ASN A 66 -10.04 20.81 12.96
C ASN A 66 -8.63 21.24 13.39
N GLN A 67 -7.66 21.08 12.50
CA GLN A 67 -6.25 21.43 12.74
C GLN A 67 -5.80 22.60 11.87
N ASP A 68 -4.77 23.33 12.32
CA ASP A 68 -4.15 24.38 11.53
C ASP A 68 -3.52 23.77 10.26
N LEU A 69 -3.88 24.29 9.09
CA LEU A 69 -3.38 23.79 7.81
C LEU A 69 -1.86 23.91 7.68
N ARG A 70 -1.22 24.85 8.38
CA ARG A 70 0.25 24.92 8.41
C ARG A 70 0.84 23.69 9.10
N PHE A 71 0.25 23.29 10.22
CA PHE A 71 0.63 22.07 10.92
C PHE A 71 0.40 20.84 10.04
N VAL A 72 -0.77 20.74 9.38
CA VAL A 72 -1.06 19.65 8.44
C VAL A 72 -0.01 19.58 7.33
N GLY A 73 0.35 20.73 6.76
CA GLY A 73 1.34 20.82 5.69
C GLY A 73 2.75 20.43 6.13
N GLU A 74 3.14 20.81 7.35
CA GLU A 74 4.39 20.36 7.98
C GLU A 74 4.40 18.84 8.20
N GLN A 75 3.31 18.27 8.71
CA GLN A 75 3.18 16.82 8.92
C GLN A 75 3.24 16.01 7.63
N LEU A 76 2.66 16.54 6.55
CA LEU A 76 2.68 15.93 5.22
C LEU A 76 3.93 16.31 4.40
N ASN A 77 4.82 17.15 4.96
CA ASN A 77 6.02 17.67 4.29
C ASN A 77 5.72 18.35 2.93
N VAL A 78 4.58 19.05 2.82
CA VAL A 78 4.16 19.73 1.59
C VAL A 78 4.30 21.25 1.66
N SER A 79 4.48 21.88 0.50
CA SER A 79 4.51 23.35 0.38
C SER A 79 3.13 23.99 0.20
N HIS A 80 2.15 23.23 -0.29
CA HIS A 80 0.79 23.69 -0.56
C HIS A 80 -0.26 22.70 -0.08
N ILE A 81 -1.44 23.20 0.27
CA ILE A 81 -2.61 22.37 0.59
C ILE A 81 -3.78 22.80 -0.29
N LEU A 82 -4.38 21.84 -0.96
CA LEU A 82 -5.70 21.96 -1.57
C LEU A 82 -6.73 21.41 -0.59
N GLU A 83 -7.72 22.23 -0.26
CA GLU A 83 -8.92 21.78 0.45
C GLU A 83 -10.17 22.34 -0.21
N GLY A 84 -11.33 21.84 0.21
CA GLY A 84 -12.57 22.23 -0.42
C GLY A 84 -13.80 21.65 0.23
N SER A 85 -14.93 21.87 -0.43
CA SER A 85 -16.21 21.29 -0.05
C SER A 85 -17.03 20.92 -1.28
N VAL A 86 -17.86 19.89 -1.13
CA VAL A 86 -18.79 19.43 -2.15
C VAL A 86 -20.20 19.44 -1.59
N ARG A 87 -21.13 20.02 -2.33
CA ARG A 87 -22.57 19.92 -2.07
C ARG A 87 -23.25 19.39 -3.33
N LYS A 88 -23.85 18.21 -3.20
CA LYS A 88 -24.62 17.55 -4.26
C LYS A 88 -26.09 17.48 -3.88
N SER A 89 -26.96 17.83 -4.82
CA SER A 89 -28.42 17.73 -4.66
C SER A 89 -29.06 17.31 -5.98
N GLY A 90 -29.37 16.01 -6.10
CA GLY A 90 -29.73 15.41 -7.39
C GLY A 90 -28.59 15.62 -8.39
N ASN A 91 -28.90 16.24 -9.52
CA ASN A 91 -27.92 16.56 -10.57
C ASN A 91 -27.19 17.89 -10.35
N LYS A 92 -27.55 18.70 -9.34
CA LYS A 92 -26.86 19.96 -9.07
C LYS A 92 -25.64 19.73 -8.20
N LEU A 93 -24.53 20.33 -8.59
CA LEU A 93 -23.24 20.20 -7.95
C LEU A 93 -22.65 21.58 -7.65
N ARG A 94 -22.25 21.78 -6.40
CA ARG A 94 -21.44 22.92 -5.96
C ARG A 94 -20.13 22.41 -5.39
N ILE A 95 -19.02 22.80 -5.99
CA ILE A 95 -17.67 22.51 -5.49
C ILE A 95 -16.99 23.84 -5.15
N THR A 96 -16.46 23.94 -3.94
CA THR A 96 -15.55 25.01 -3.55
C THR A 96 -14.16 24.40 -3.40
N ALA A 97 -13.16 24.98 -4.02
CA ALA A 97 -11.77 24.55 -3.89
C ALA A 97 -10.90 25.76 -3.52
N GLN A 98 -9.88 25.53 -2.69
CA GLN A 98 -8.93 26.56 -2.32
C GLN A 98 -7.54 26.01 -2.08
N LEU A 99 -6.54 26.79 -2.50
CA LEU A 99 -5.13 26.48 -2.39
C LEU A 99 -4.48 27.41 -1.36
N ILE A 100 -3.79 26.80 -0.39
CA ILE A 100 -3.13 27.48 0.72
C ILE A 100 -1.63 27.28 0.59
N ASN A 101 -0.86 28.35 0.83
CA ASN A 101 0.59 28.28 1.01
C ASN A 101 0.90 27.89 2.47
N VAL A 102 1.59 26.77 2.67
CA VAL A 102 1.90 26.26 4.02
C VAL A 102 2.86 27.18 4.77
N ALA A 103 3.74 27.90 4.07
CA ALA A 103 4.78 28.72 4.70
C ALA A 103 4.23 29.91 5.52
N ASP A 104 3.13 30.49 5.07
CA ASP A 104 2.52 31.68 5.69
C ASP A 104 1.04 31.47 6.07
N GLY A 105 0.42 30.38 5.63
CA GLY A 105 -0.97 30.03 5.89
C GLY A 105 -1.98 30.84 5.07
N TYR A 106 -1.53 31.62 4.07
CA TYR A 106 -2.45 32.42 3.27
C TYR A 106 -3.06 31.61 2.13
N ASN A 107 -4.35 31.86 1.89
CA ASN A 107 -5.05 31.41 0.70
C ASN A 107 -4.52 32.18 -0.52
N ILE A 108 -4.00 31.45 -1.50
CA ILE A 108 -3.43 32.01 -2.74
C ILE A 108 -4.37 31.88 -3.94
N TRP A 109 -5.39 31.01 -3.83
CA TRP A 109 -6.42 30.82 -4.84
C TRP A 109 -7.66 30.17 -4.23
N SER A 110 -8.84 30.61 -4.66
CA SER A 110 -10.12 29.99 -4.31
C SER A 110 -11.15 30.23 -5.40
N GLU A 111 -11.88 29.18 -5.75
CA GLU A 111 -12.97 29.25 -6.74
C GLU A 111 -14.17 28.39 -6.33
N ASN A 112 -15.33 28.76 -6.88
CA ASN A 112 -16.61 28.08 -6.69
C ASN A 112 -17.17 27.67 -8.05
N TYR A 113 -17.52 26.40 -8.16
CA TYR A 113 -18.09 25.80 -9.35
C TYR A 113 -19.54 25.42 -9.05
N ASP A 114 -20.47 26.09 -9.72
CA ASP A 114 -21.91 25.84 -9.65
C ASP A 114 -22.40 25.29 -10.99
N ARG A 115 -22.57 23.97 -11.06
CA ARG A 115 -22.74 23.21 -12.30
C ARG A 115 -23.64 21.99 -12.11
N GLU A 116 -23.82 21.22 -13.18
CA GLU A 116 -24.50 19.93 -13.11
C GLU A 116 -23.49 18.79 -12.99
N LEU A 117 -23.96 17.62 -12.53
CA LEU A 117 -23.12 16.45 -12.30
C LEU A 117 -22.43 15.93 -13.57
N HIS A 118 -23.02 16.18 -14.74
CA HIS A 118 -22.42 15.81 -16.02
C HIS A 118 -21.18 16.67 -16.36
N ASP A 119 -21.04 17.84 -15.73
CA ASP A 119 -19.88 18.74 -15.90
C ASP A 119 -18.72 18.36 -14.96
N ILE A 120 -18.82 17.27 -14.16
CA ILE A 120 -17.83 16.94 -13.12
C ILE A 120 -16.41 16.84 -13.65
N PHE A 121 -16.24 16.25 -14.84
CA PHE A 121 -14.92 16.08 -15.45
C PHE A 121 -14.32 17.42 -15.90
N ASP A 122 -15.15 18.32 -16.44
CA ASP A 122 -14.72 19.68 -16.78
C ASP A 122 -14.29 20.46 -15.54
N ILE A 123 -15.02 20.32 -14.43
CA ILE A 123 -14.68 20.96 -13.15
C ILE A 123 -13.35 20.43 -12.61
N GLN A 124 -13.09 19.13 -12.69
CA GLN A 124 -11.83 18.53 -12.24
C GLN A 124 -10.65 19.05 -13.05
N ASP A 125 -10.79 19.12 -14.38
CA ASP A 125 -9.77 19.67 -15.27
C ASP A 125 -9.52 21.15 -14.98
N GLU A 126 -10.58 21.95 -14.78
CA GLU A 126 -10.47 23.36 -14.42
C GLU A 126 -9.73 23.56 -13.09
N ILE A 127 -10.06 22.78 -12.06
CA ILE A 127 -9.38 22.83 -10.75
C ILE A 127 -7.91 22.46 -10.91
N ALA A 128 -7.59 21.34 -11.59
CA ALA A 128 -6.22 20.89 -11.77
C ALA A 128 -5.37 21.94 -12.51
N LEU A 129 -5.88 22.49 -13.63
CA LEU A 129 -5.19 23.53 -14.40
C LEU A 129 -5.00 24.82 -13.60
N ALA A 130 -6.00 25.21 -12.80
CA ALA A 130 -5.89 26.37 -11.93
C ALA A 130 -4.77 26.17 -10.90
N ILE A 131 -4.70 25.02 -10.24
CA ILE A 131 -3.65 24.69 -9.28
C ILE A 131 -2.27 24.76 -9.93
N LEU A 132 -2.08 24.09 -11.08
CA LEU A 132 -0.80 24.07 -11.80
C LEU A 132 -0.31 25.46 -12.17
N LYS A 133 -1.23 26.34 -12.58
CA LYS A 133 -0.93 27.75 -12.85
C LYS A 133 -0.46 28.49 -11.59
N GLN A 134 -1.08 28.24 -10.44
CA GLN A 134 -0.72 28.91 -9.17
C GLN A 134 0.64 28.45 -8.65
N VAL A 135 0.92 27.14 -8.72
CA VAL A 135 2.20 26.57 -8.27
C VAL A 135 3.34 26.76 -9.28
N LYS A 136 3.07 27.47 -10.38
CA LYS A 136 4.03 27.85 -11.45
C LYS A 136 4.74 26.68 -12.11
N ILE A 137 4.10 25.51 -12.15
CA ILE A 137 4.62 24.36 -12.89
C ILE A 137 4.25 24.56 -14.37
N GLN A 138 5.28 24.66 -15.22
CA GLN A 138 5.10 24.72 -16.67
C GLN A 138 4.98 23.29 -17.20
N LEU A 139 3.83 22.97 -17.78
CA LEU A 139 3.67 21.72 -18.51
C LEU A 139 4.59 21.74 -19.74
N LEU A 140 5.52 20.78 -19.83
CA LEU A 140 6.47 20.65 -20.95
C LEU A 140 5.71 20.30 -22.23
N SER A 141 5.69 21.22 -23.21
CA SER A 141 5.42 21.13 -24.67
C SER A 141 4.34 20.20 -25.27
N GLU A 142 3.95 19.10 -24.64
CA GLU A 142 2.69 18.39 -24.89
C GLU A 142 1.63 19.08 -24.03
N GLY A 143 0.65 19.74 -24.65
CA GLY A 143 -0.27 20.64 -23.94
C GLY A 143 -1.05 20.03 -22.76
N PRO A 144 -1.83 20.84 -22.02
CA PRO A 144 -2.56 20.43 -20.82
C PRO A 144 -3.47 19.19 -20.94
N SER A 145 -3.79 18.78 -22.17
CA SER A 145 -4.70 17.68 -22.48
C SER A 145 -4.10 16.27 -22.36
N SER A 146 -2.77 16.07 -22.41
CA SER A 146 -2.19 14.72 -22.26
C SER A 146 -2.05 14.30 -20.79
N ALA A 147 -1.92 15.26 -19.88
CA ALA A 147 -1.85 15.03 -18.43
C ALA A 147 -3.23 14.82 -17.77
N LEU A 148 -4.30 15.31 -18.41
CA LEU A 148 -5.69 15.27 -17.92
C LEU A 148 -6.50 14.22 -18.69
N LYS A 149 -6.11 12.95 -18.59
CA LYS A 149 -6.84 11.88 -19.27
C LYS A 149 -8.19 11.65 -18.59
N ARG A 150 -9.27 11.82 -19.36
CA ARG A 150 -10.62 11.41 -18.95
C ARG A 150 -10.81 9.93 -19.26
N TYR A 151 -11.10 9.12 -18.24
CA TYR A 151 -11.30 7.67 -18.37
C TYR A 151 -12.75 7.27 -18.67
N THR A 152 -13.69 8.19 -18.52
CA THR A 152 -15.10 8.00 -18.82
C THR A 152 -15.74 9.38 -19.07
N ASN A 153 -16.83 9.41 -19.85
CA ASN A 153 -17.75 10.56 -19.91
C ASN A 153 -19.14 10.21 -19.34
N ASN A 154 -19.29 9.00 -18.79
CA ASN A 154 -20.51 8.51 -18.18
C ASN A 154 -20.49 8.81 -16.67
N ALA A 155 -21.23 9.85 -16.27
CA ALA A 155 -21.31 10.28 -14.87
C ALA A 155 -21.90 9.22 -13.92
N GLU A 156 -22.68 8.26 -14.43
CA GLU A 156 -23.22 7.15 -13.63
C GLU A 156 -22.15 6.07 -13.38
N ALA A 157 -21.46 5.64 -14.44
CA ALA A 157 -20.33 4.71 -14.33
C ALA A 157 -19.24 5.27 -13.41
N TYR A 158 -18.96 6.57 -13.52
CA TYR A 158 -18.03 7.29 -12.64
C TYR A 158 -18.44 7.25 -11.16
N GLN A 159 -19.71 7.50 -10.84
CA GLN A 159 -20.18 7.42 -9.44
C GLN A 159 -20.06 6.01 -8.87
N LEU A 160 -20.36 4.98 -9.67
CA LEU A 160 -20.17 3.58 -9.28
C LEU A 160 -18.68 3.28 -9.03
N TYR A 161 -17.80 3.76 -9.92
CA TYR A 161 -16.36 3.66 -9.71
C TYR A 161 -15.91 4.32 -8.40
N LEU A 162 -16.37 5.54 -8.09
CA LEU A 162 -16.04 6.22 -6.84
C LEU A 162 -16.55 5.45 -5.61
N HIS A 163 -17.74 4.83 -5.67
CA HIS A 163 -18.19 3.92 -4.62
C HIS A 163 -17.24 2.74 -4.46
N GLY A 164 -16.82 2.11 -5.57
CA GLY A 164 -15.84 1.03 -5.54
C GLY A 164 -14.54 1.43 -4.84
N ARG A 165 -13.98 2.59 -5.21
CA ARG A 165 -12.78 3.16 -4.57
C ARG A 165 -12.98 3.43 -3.09
N PHE A 166 -14.12 4.00 -2.70
CA PHE A 166 -14.44 4.27 -1.30
C PHE A 166 -14.41 2.99 -0.45
N TYR A 167 -15.04 1.91 -0.92
CA TYR A 167 -15.04 0.62 -0.21
C TYR A 167 -13.67 -0.06 -0.23
N HIS A 168 -12.94 -0.01 -1.36
CA HIS A 168 -11.58 -0.51 -1.47
C HIS A 168 -10.64 0.13 -0.43
N ASN A 169 -10.73 1.46 -0.29
CA ASN A 169 -9.82 2.25 0.55
C ASN A 169 -10.12 2.18 2.06
N LYS A 170 -11.18 1.46 2.48
CA LYS A 170 -11.46 1.27 3.91
C LYS A 170 -10.59 0.21 4.57
N PHE A 171 -10.01 -0.71 3.79
CA PHE A 171 -9.27 -1.86 4.31
C PHE A 171 -10.05 -2.69 5.35
N GLY A 172 -11.39 -2.66 5.31
CA GLY A 172 -12.28 -3.27 6.31
C GLY A 172 -12.48 -4.78 6.19
N GLY A 173 -11.51 -5.49 5.61
CA GLY A 173 -11.59 -6.93 5.36
C GLY A 173 -12.43 -7.32 4.14
N ILE A 174 -12.82 -8.60 4.08
CA ILE A 174 -13.37 -9.22 2.88
C ILE A 174 -14.69 -8.60 2.41
N GLU A 175 -15.56 -8.21 3.35
CA GLU A 175 -16.89 -7.65 3.04
C GLU A 175 -16.80 -6.30 2.32
N GLU A 176 -15.84 -5.44 2.70
CA GLU A 176 -15.66 -4.16 2.02
C GLU A 176 -15.04 -4.36 0.63
N TYR A 177 -14.12 -5.32 0.45
CA TYR A 177 -13.61 -5.66 -0.89
C TYR A 177 -14.69 -6.25 -1.81
N HIS A 178 -15.59 -7.08 -1.29
CA HIS A 178 -16.73 -7.58 -2.09
C HIS A 178 -17.67 -6.45 -2.52
N LYS A 179 -17.97 -5.48 -1.64
CA LYS A 179 -18.73 -4.29 -2.02
C LYS A 179 -18.00 -3.51 -3.11
N ALA A 180 -16.69 -3.29 -2.95
CA ALA A 180 -15.89 -2.58 -3.94
C ALA A 180 -15.95 -3.24 -5.32
N ILE A 181 -15.73 -4.56 -5.38
CA ILE A 181 -15.83 -5.36 -6.61
C ILE A 181 -17.22 -5.24 -7.23
N GLY A 182 -18.28 -5.33 -6.44
CA GLY A 182 -19.66 -5.18 -6.94
C GLY A 182 -19.91 -3.83 -7.60
N TYR A 183 -19.42 -2.74 -7.01
CA TYR A 183 -19.54 -1.41 -7.63
C TYR A 183 -18.71 -1.26 -8.90
N PHE A 184 -17.49 -1.80 -8.94
CA PHE A 184 -16.68 -1.81 -10.16
C PHE A 184 -17.35 -2.64 -11.27
N GLN A 185 -17.95 -3.78 -10.94
CA GLN A 185 -18.72 -4.59 -11.89
C GLN A 185 -19.92 -3.81 -12.44
N SER A 186 -20.70 -3.14 -11.59
CA SER A 186 -21.80 -2.29 -12.05
C SER A 186 -21.33 -1.14 -12.96
N ALA A 187 -20.14 -0.58 -12.71
CA ALA A 187 -19.56 0.43 -13.59
C ALA A 187 -19.23 -0.15 -14.98
N ILE A 188 -18.67 -1.37 -15.03
CA ILE A 188 -18.37 -2.11 -16.26
C ILE A 188 -19.64 -2.49 -17.02
N GLU A 189 -20.73 -2.82 -16.32
CA GLU A 189 -22.03 -3.11 -16.96
C GLU A 189 -22.58 -1.89 -17.72
N LEU A 190 -22.32 -0.67 -17.23
CA LEU A 190 -22.70 0.57 -17.91
C LEU A 190 -21.70 0.97 -19.01
N GLU A 191 -20.41 0.70 -18.81
CA GLU A 191 -19.34 1.05 -19.73
C GLU A 191 -18.28 -0.07 -19.77
N PRO A 192 -18.44 -1.05 -20.68
CA PRO A 192 -17.53 -2.21 -20.76
C PRO A 192 -16.07 -1.87 -21.07
N GLU A 193 -15.79 -0.66 -21.56
CA GLU A 193 -14.45 -0.18 -21.86
C GLU A 193 -13.83 0.61 -20.69
N TYR A 194 -14.47 0.66 -19.52
CA TYR A 194 -14.01 1.44 -18.37
C TYR A 194 -12.84 0.77 -17.64
N ALA A 195 -11.64 0.91 -18.20
CA ALA A 195 -10.41 0.23 -17.78
C ALA A 195 -10.06 0.38 -16.28
N LEU A 196 -10.33 1.54 -15.68
CA LEU A 196 -10.07 1.77 -14.24
C LEU A 196 -10.91 0.86 -13.33
N ALA A 197 -12.12 0.49 -13.72
CA ALA A 197 -12.95 -0.42 -12.93
C ALA A 197 -12.35 -1.84 -12.92
N TYR A 198 -11.82 -2.30 -14.05
CA TYR A 198 -11.07 -3.56 -14.12
C TYR A 198 -9.80 -3.52 -13.25
N ALA A 199 -9.04 -2.42 -13.29
CA ALA A 199 -7.87 -2.23 -12.43
C ALA A 199 -8.26 -2.25 -10.93
N GLY A 200 -9.39 -1.65 -10.57
CA GLY A 200 -9.95 -1.70 -9.22
C GLY A 200 -10.27 -3.12 -8.75
N ILE A 201 -10.89 -3.94 -9.61
CA ILE A 201 -11.16 -5.36 -9.34
C ILE A 201 -9.86 -6.14 -9.14
N ALA A 202 -8.87 -5.94 -10.00
CA ALA A 202 -7.55 -6.56 -9.87
C ALA A 202 -6.92 -6.22 -8.51
N SER A 203 -6.94 -4.95 -8.10
CA SER A 203 -6.44 -4.50 -6.80
C SER A 203 -7.17 -5.16 -5.61
N CYS A 204 -8.50 -5.29 -5.69
CA CYS A 204 -9.27 -6.00 -4.65
C CYS A 204 -8.85 -7.47 -4.51
N TYR A 205 -8.71 -8.21 -5.62
CA TYR A 205 -8.29 -9.61 -5.57
C TYR A 205 -6.84 -9.77 -5.13
N LEU A 206 -5.96 -8.84 -5.54
CA LEU A 206 -4.57 -8.78 -5.07
C LEU A 206 -4.51 -8.62 -3.54
N ASN A 207 -5.26 -7.68 -2.98
CA ASN A 207 -5.24 -7.43 -1.54
C ASN A 207 -5.89 -8.56 -0.74
N THR A 208 -6.99 -9.14 -1.22
CA THR A 208 -7.63 -10.28 -0.54
C THR A 208 -6.75 -11.53 -0.53
N TRP A 209 -6.00 -11.77 -1.61
CA TRP A 209 -4.99 -12.82 -1.64
C TRP A 209 -3.79 -12.51 -0.74
N PHE A 210 -3.19 -11.32 -0.88
CA PHE A 210 -1.98 -10.94 -0.16
C PHE A 210 -2.18 -10.93 1.36
N TYR A 211 -3.32 -10.42 1.85
CA TYR A 211 -3.68 -10.43 3.26
C TYR A 211 -4.34 -11.75 3.72
N ARG A 212 -4.29 -12.80 2.88
CA ARG A 212 -4.79 -14.16 3.19
C ARG A 212 -6.26 -14.21 3.61
N LEU A 213 -7.07 -13.27 3.12
CA LEU A 213 -8.51 -13.25 3.33
C LEU A 213 -9.23 -14.31 2.50
N LEU A 214 -8.64 -14.66 1.35
CA LEU A 214 -9.12 -15.70 0.43
C LEU A 214 -7.95 -16.51 -0.14
N PRO A 215 -8.18 -17.77 -0.56
CA PRO A 215 -7.13 -18.62 -1.09
C PRO A 215 -6.64 -18.14 -2.47
N ALA A 216 -5.36 -18.36 -2.74
CA ALA A 216 -4.70 -18.02 -4.00
C ALA A 216 -5.43 -18.61 -5.23
N SER A 217 -5.89 -19.86 -5.11
CA SER A 217 -6.63 -20.56 -6.18
C SER A 217 -7.94 -19.88 -6.59
N TYR A 218 -8.51 -19.05 -5.71
CA TYR A 218 -9.71 -18.26 -6.01
C TYR A 218 -9.35 -16.88 -6.57
N CYS A 219 -8.44 -16.17 -5.90
CA CYS A 219 -8.16 -14.77 -6.25
C CYS A 219 -7.31 -14.61 -7.51
N LEU A 220 -6.29 -15.45 -7.71
CA LEU A 220 -5.29 -15.23 -8.78
C LEU A 220 -5.88 -15.30 -10.20
N PRO A 221 -6.76 -16.26 -10.55
CA PRO A 221 -7.39 -16.27 -11.86
C PRO A 221 -8.20 -14.99 -12.14
N LEU A 222 -8.97 -14.52 -11.15
CA LEU A 222 -9.82 -13.34 -11.26
C LEU A 222 -9.00 -12.05 -11.33
N MET A 223 -7.94 -11.96 -10.53
CA MET A 223 -6.97 -10.87 -10.58
C MET A 223 -6.30 -10.79 -11.94
N LYS A 224 -5.85 -11.94 -12.48
CA LYS A 224 -5.20 -12.02 -13.79
C LYS A 224 -6.13 -11.56 -14.91
N GLU A 225 -7.35 -12.09 -14.96
CA GLU A 225 -8.35 -11.71 -15.95
C GLU A 225 -8.63 -10.19 -15.91
N ALA A 226 -8.88 -9.64 -14.72
CA ALA A 226 -9.13 -8.21 -14.57
C ALA A 226 -7.91 -7.35 -14.96
N THR A 227 -6.69 -7.80 -14.63
CA THR A 227 -5.44 -7.11 -15.01
C THR A 227 -5.25 -7.11 -16.53
N GLU A 228 -5.46 -8.26 -17.19
CA GLU A 228 -5.35 -8.39 -18.64
C GLU A 228 -6.38 -7.53 -19.37
N GLN A 229 -7.63 -7.49 -18.90
CA GLN A 229 -8.67 -6.61 -19.46
C GLN A 229 -8.31 -5.13 -19.30
N ALA A 230 -7.87 -4.72 -18.10
CA ALA A 230 -7.48 -3.34 -17.85
C ALA A 230 -6.34 -2.89 -18.78
N LEU A 231 -5.29 -3.72 -18.93
CA LEU A 231 -4.16 -3.43 -19.82
C LEU A 231 -4.52 -3.47 -21.31
N ALA A 232 -5.46 -4.32 -21.71
CA ALA A 232 -5.92 -4.39 -23.09
C ALA A 232 -6.74 -3.15 -23.49
N LEU A 233 -7.52 -2.61 -22.55
CA LEU A 233 -8.29 -1.38 -22.75
C LEU A 233 -7.41 -0.13 -22.64
N ASP A 234 -6.47 -0.13 -21.70
CA ASP A 234 -5.59 1.01 -21.43
C ASP A 234 -4.25 0.60 -20.81
N ASP A 235 -3.21 0.65 -21.64
CA ASP A 235 -1.84 0.31 -21.26
C ASP A 235 -1.09 1.45 -20.54
N ARG A 236 -1.83 2.47 -20.07
CA ARG A 236 -1.29 3.64 -19.35
C ARG A 236 -1.76 3.75 -17.90
N ILE A 237 -2.44 2.74 -17.36
CA ILE A 237 -2.86 2.69 -15.95
C ILE A 237 -1.73 2.09 -15.11
N ALA A 238 -1.14 2.87 -14.22
CA ALA A 238 -0.01 2.44 -13.39
C ALA A 238 -0.40 1.30 -12.43
N GLU A 239 -1.60 1.35 -11.85
CA GLU A 239 -2.12 0.34 -10.93
C GLU A 239 -2.25 -1.04 -11.58
N SER A 240 -2.56 -1.11 -12.88
CA SER A 240 -2.61 -2.36 -13.62
C SER A 240 -1.24 -3.01 -13.74
N TYR A 241 -0.18 -2.22 -14.01
CA TYR A 241 1.18 -2.73 -14.01
C TYR A 241 1.68 -3.08 -12.61
N LEU A 242 1.25 -2.37 -11.57
CA LEU A 242 1.56 -2.74 -10.19
C LEU A 242 0.97 -4.11 -9.84
N ALA A 243 -0.30 -4.34 -10.18
CA ALA A 243 -0.96 -5.63 -9.95
C ALA A 243 -0.24 -6.76 -10.71
N LEU A 244 0.09 -6.51 -11.98
CA LEU A 244 0.87 -7.44 -12.81
C LEU A 244 2.24 -7.75 -12.19
N ALA A 245 3.00 -6.72 -11.80
CA ALA A 245 4.33 -6.86 -11.22
C ALA A 245 4.29 -7.67 -9.91
N ARG A 246 3.30 -7.41 -9.06
CA ARG A 246 3.12 -8.14 -7.80
C ARG A 246 2.71 -9.58 -8.04
N MET A 247 1.85 -9.88 -9.01
CA MET A 247 1.53 -11.26 -9.39
C MET A 247 2.76 -12.02 -9.87
N GLN A 248 3.51 -11.41 -10.80
CA GLN A 248 4.72 -11.98 -11.37
C GLN A 248 5.78 -12.24 -10.29
N MET A 249 5.97 -11.29 -9.37
CA MET A 249 6.92 -11.42 -8.27
C MET A 249 6.47 -12.44 -7.22
N LEU A 250 5.27 -12.28 -6.68
CA LEU A 250 4.84 -12.98 -5.46
C LEU A 250 4.31 -14.39 -5.71
N TYR A 251 3.79 -14.66 -6.91
CA TYR A 251 3.19 -15.95 -7.25
C TYR A 251 3.91 -16.69 -8.37
N GLU A 252 4.21 -16.01 -9.47
CA GLU A 252 4.89 -16.66 -10.61
C GLU A 252 6.40 -16.79 -10.38
N TRP A 253 6.92 -16.07 -9.37
CA TRP A 253 8.35 -15.93 -9.06
C TRP A 253 9.19 -15.50 -10.29
N ASP A 254 8.55 -14.82 -11.25
CA ASP A 254 9.18 -14.25 -12.43
C ASP A 254 9.61 -12.81 -12.13
N PHE A 255 10.76 -12.69 -11.47
CA PHE A 255 11.37 -11.41 -11.14
C PHE A 255 11.79 -10.59 -12.37
N THR A 256 11.96 -11.23 -13.54
CA THR A 256 12.36 -10.51 -14.76
C THR A 256 11.16 -9.79 -15.35
N SER A 257 10.03 -10.48 -15.49
CA SER A 257 8.79 -9.86 -15.94
C SER A 257 8.29 -8.83 -14.93
N ALA A 258 8.37 -9.15 -13.63
CA ALA A 258 8.01 -8.21 -12.58
C ALA A 258 8.82 -6.90 -12.65
N ALA A 259 10.12 -6.97 -12.94
CA ALA A 259 10.97 -5.79 -13.11
C ALA A 259 10.45 -4.86 -14.22
N ASN A 260 10.07 -5.44 -15.36
CA ASN A 260 9.56 -4.67 -16.50
C ASN A 260 8.21 -4.01 -16.17
N ALA A 261 7.32 -4.75 -15.50
CA ALA A 261 6.03 -4.22 -15.06
C ALA A 261 6.20 -3.10 -14.01
N PHE A 262 7.06 -3.28 -13.00
CA PHE A 262 7.36 -2.23 -12.02
C PHE A 262 7.94 -0.98 -12.68
N LYS A 263 8.92 -1.15 -13.59
CA LYS A 263 9.51 -0.02 -14.31
C LYS A 263 8.44 0.75 -15.10
N LYS A 264 7.56 0.03 -15.80
CA LYS A 264 6.46 0.64 -16.54
C LYS A 264 5.47 1.37 -15.61
N ALA A 265 5.17 0.80 -14.44
CA ALA A 265 4.31 1.45 -13.45
C ALA A 265 4.93 2.75 -12.92
N LEU A 266 6.23 2.75 -12.59
CA LEU A 266 6.96 3.94 -12.14
C LEU A 266 7.11 5.01 -13.24
N GLU A 267 7.25 4.60 -14.50
CA GLU A 267 7.23 5.52 -15.65
C GLU A 267 5.87 6.22 -15.81
N LEU A 268 4.77 5.51 -15.51
CA LEU A 268 3.41 6.05 -15.62
C LEU A 268 3.02 6.89 -14.40
N SER A 269 3.42 6.49 -13.20
CA SER A 269 3.14 7.19 -11.95
C SER A 269 4.39 7.22 -11.06
N TRP A 270 5.16 8.29 -11.19
CA TRP A 270 6.38 8.51 -10.42
C TRP A 270 6.12 8.96 -8.98
N ASN A 271 4.88 9.36 -8.65
CA ASN A 271 4.45 9.80 -7.32
C ASN A 271 3.67 8.71 -6.55
N GLY A 272 3.55 7.49 -7.08
CA GLY A 272 2.83 6.41 -6.41
C GLY A 272 3.61 5.87 -5.22
N ALA A 273 3.27 6.29 -4.00
CA ALA A 273 3.98 5.85 -2.80
C ALA A 273 3.95 4.32 -2.60
N ASP A 274 2.83 3.68 -2.95
CA ASP A 274 2.68 2.23 -2.94
C ASP A 274 3.57 1.56 -4.00
N LEU A 275 3.69 2.13 -5.20
CA LEU A 275 4.63 1.68 -6.23
C LEU A 275 6.07 1.69 -5.71
N HIS A 276 6.49 2.80 -5.09
CA HIS A 276 7.81 2.95 -4.50
C HIS A 276 8.05 1.91 -3.39
N GLY A 277 7.10 1.71 -2.47
CA GLY A 277 7.24 0.72 -1.39
C GLY A 277 7.33 -0.72 -1.91
N GLN A 278 6.55 -1.07 -2.93
CA GLN A 278 6.58 -2.41 -3.53
C GLN A 278 7.84 -2.65 -4.36
N PHE A 279 8.31 -1.62 -5.08
CA PHE A 279 9.56 -1.70 -5.82
C PHE A 279 10.78 -1.76 -4.89
N ALA A 280 10.73 -1.10 -3.73
CA ALA A 280 11.73 -1.24 -2.68
C ALA A 280 11.81 -2.69 -2.18
N LEU A 281 10.66 -3.31 -1.90
CA LEU A 281 10.60 -4.72 -1.52
C LEU A 281 11.17 -5.64 -2.61
N TYR A 282 10.75 -5.46 -3.87
CA TYR A 282 11.32 -6.18 -5.01
C TYR A 282 12.85 -6.05 -5.07
N SER A 283 13.36 -4.82 -4.95
CA SER A 283 14.79 -4.51 -5.03
C SER A 283 15.55 -5.17 -3.88
N ALA A 284 14.98 -5.15 -2.67
CA ALA A 284 15.55 -5.80 -1.49
C ALA A 284 15.64 -7.33 -1.68
N LEU A 285 14.57 -7.96 -2.18
CA LEU A 285 14.56 -9.39 -2.48
C LEU A 285 15.63 -9.80 -3.50
N LYS A 286 15.86 -8.97 -4.52
CA LYS A 286 16.93 -9.16 -5.52
C LYS A 286 18.34 -8.78 -5.03
N GLY A 287 18.48 -8.27 -3.81
CA GLY A 287 19.76 -7.85 -3.23
C GLY A 287 20.26 -6.48 -3.67
N ASN A 288 19.42 -5.69 -4.36
CA ASN A 288 19.72 -4.32 -4.76
C ASN A 288 19.42 -3.35 -3.59
N LEU A 289 20.15 -3.50 -2.50
CA LEU A 289 19.83 -2.90 -1.19
C LEU A 289 19.79 -1.37 -1.21
N ALA A 290 20.73 -0.71 -1.90
CA ALA A 290 20.75 0.75 -1.99
C ALA A 290 19.53 1.31 -2.75
N VAL A 291 19.09 0.62 -3.82
CA VAL A 291 17.88 1.00 -4.57
C VAL A 291 16.64 0.76 -3.72
N ALA A 292 16.63 -0.30 -2.91
CA ALA A 292 15.55 -0.57 -1.99
C ALA A 292 15.39 0.55 -0.95
N GLU A 293 16.48 1.00 -0.34
CA GLU A 293 16.45 2.09 0.64
C GLU A 293 15.97 3.41 0.01
N GLU A 294 16.49 3.79 -1.17
CA GLU A 294 16.07 5.01 -1.88
C GLU A 294 14.56 5.03 -2.16
N HIS A 295 14.02 3.96 -2.75
CA HIS A 295 12.59 3.89 -3.06
C HIS A 295 11.74 3.79 -1.80
N LEU A 296 12.24 3.18 -0.73
CA LEU A 296 11.52 3.11 0.53
C LEU A 296 11.39 4.50 1.17
N GLU A 297 12.46 5.29 1.18
CA GLU A 297 12.45 6.66 1.69
C GLU A 297 11.46 7.54 0.91
N GLU A 298 11.44 7.41 -0.42
CA GLU A 298 10.48 8.13 -1.26
C GLU A 298 9.03 7.74 -0.90
N ALA A 299 8.73 6.43 -0.76
CA ALA A 299 7.41 5.94 -0.36
C ALA A 299 6.94 6.52 0.99
N LEU A 300 7.83 6.55 1.97
CA LEU A 300 7.55 7.10 3.31
C LEU A 300 7.44 8.63 3.30
N SER A 301 8.11 9.31 2.37
CA SER A 301 8.00 10.76 2.21
C SER A 301 6.65 11.17 1.59
N LEU A 302 6.16 10.37 0.63
CA LEU A 302 4.89 10.60 -0.06
C LEU A 302 3.69 10.22 0.82
N GLU A 303 3.80 9.14 1.58
CA GLU A 303 2.72 8.60 2.42
C GLU A 303 3.21 8.30 3.86
N PRO A 304 3.54 9.34 4.66
CA PRO A 304 4.12 9.17 5.99
C PRO A 304 3.21 8.46 6.99
N PHE A 305 1.88 8.50 6.78
CA PHE A 305 0.87 7.91 7.65
C PHE A 305 0.20 6.65 7.06
N SER A 306 0.65 6.16 5.89
CA SER A 306 0.12 4.92 5.33
C SER A 306 0.56 3.71 6.15
N LEU A 307 -0.39 3.02 6.79
CA LEU A 307 -0.11 1.79 7.55
C LEU A 307 0.58 0.74 6.67
N ILE A 308 0.13 0.61 5.42
CA ILE A 308 0.65 -0.40 4.51
C ILE A 308 2.08 -0.08 4.05
N ASN A 309 2.40 1.17 3.72
CA ASN A 309 3.77 1.53 3.33
C ASN A 309 4.74 1.43 4.50
N ASN A 310 4.32 1.83 5.71
CA ASN A 310 5.14 1.66 6.91
C ASN A 310 5.30 0.17 7.29
N PHE A 311 4.32 -0.68 6.97
CA PHE A 311 4.43 -2.14 7.14
C PHE A 311 5.46 -2.74 6.17
N TYR A 312 5.43 -2.37 4.88
CA TYR A 312 6.47 -2.78 3.93
C TYR A 312 7.85 -2.24 4.30
N ALA A 313 7.92 -1.02 4.83
CA ALA A 313 9.17 -0.45 5.31
C ALA A 313 9.86 -1.34 6.33
N ALA A 314 9.10 -1.88 7.28
CA ALA A 314 9.66 -2.77 8.28
C ALA A 314 10.22 -4.07 7.71
N TYR A 315 9.57 -4.66 6.69
CA TYR A 315 10.12 -5.83 5.98
C TYR A 315 11.41 -5.48 5.23
N VAL A 316 11.46 -4.32 4.59
CA VAL A 316 12.68 -3.89 3.89
C VAL A 316 13.81 -3.63 4.88
N TYR A 317 13.56 -2.97 6.01
CA TYR A 317 14.57 -2.79 7.07
C TYR A 317 15.05 -4.13 7.64
N TRP A 318 14.16 -5.10 7.84
CA TRP A 318 14.53 -6.46 8.24
C TRP A 318 15.46 -7.14 7.23
N ILE A 319 15.14 -7.05 5.93
CA ILE A 319 15.99 -7.57 4.85
C ILE A 319 17.38 -6.90 4.87
N LEU A 320 17.41 -5.60 5.12
CA LEU A 320 18.63 -4.77 5.23
C LEU A 320 19.42 -4.99 6.53
N GLU A 321 18.96 -5.86 7.44
CA GLU A 321 19.56 -6.12 8.77
C GLU A 321 19.53 -4.90 9.71
N ASP A 322 18.68 -3.91 9.42
CA ASP A 322 18.43 -2.75 10.28
C ASP A 322 17.23 -3.04 11.19
N PHE A 323 17.40 -4.05 12.07
CA PHE A 323 16.34 -4.58 12.92
C PHE A 323 15.79 -3.51 13.89
N GLU A 324 16.65 -2.60 14.37
CA GLU A 324 16.24 -1.48 15.21
C GLU A 324 15.31 -0.51 14.47
N LYS A 325 15.59 -0.18 13.20
CA LYS A 325 14.64 0.59 12.39
C LYS A 325 13.36 -0.19 12.14
N ALA A 326 13.43 -1.50 11.92
CA ALA A 326 12.24 -2.33 11.74
C ALA A 326 11.33 -2.32 12.99
N VAL A 327 11.90 -2.46 14.20
CA VAL A 327 11.16 -2.31 15.48
C VAL A 327 10.62 -0.89 15.63
N ALA A 328 11.39 0.14 15.26
CA ALA A 328 10.93 1.53 15.31
C ALA A 328 9.73 1.77 14.37
N GLN A 329 9.72 1.16 13.18
CA GLN A 329 8.56 1.21 12.28
C GLN A 329 7.34 0.47 12.86
N GLY A 330 7.55 -0.68 13.50
CA GLY A 330 6.50 -1.36 14.25
C GLY A 330 5.86 -0.46 15.33
N ARG A 331 6.68 0.22 16.13
CA ARG A 331 6.22 1.21 17.13
C ARG A 331 5.49 2.40 16.49
N LYS A 332 5.96 2.89 15.34
CA LYS A 332 5.28 3.94 14.58
C LYS A 332 3.91 3.48 14.14
N LEU A 333 3.77 2.28 13.60
CA LEU A 333 2.48 1.70 13.21
C LEU A 333 1.50 1.63 14.39
N VAL A 334 1.96 1.17 15.55
CA VAL A 334 1.14 1.15 16.78
C VAL A 334 0.71 2.55 17.21
N ALA A 335 1.58 3.54 17.07
CA ALA A 335 1.24 4.94 17.39
C ALA A 335 0.24 5.54 16.38
N LEU A 336 0.30 5.13 15.11
CA LEU A 336 -0.63 5.58 14.06
C LEU A 336 -2.01 4.94 14.22
N GLU A 337 -2.06 3.63 14.43
CA GLU A 337 -3.28 2.86 14.59
C GLU A 337 -3.05 1.71 15.59
N PRO A 338 -3.39 1.90 16.88
CA PRO A 338 -3.19 0.87 17.90
C PRO A 338 -3.95 -0.44 17.62
N THR A 339 -5.02 -0.38 16.82
CA THR A 339 -5.79 -1.59 16.43
C THR A 339 -5.26 -2.26 15.17
N PHE A 340 -4.15 -1.78 14.61
CA PHE A 340 -3.48 -2.43 13.48
C PHE A 340 -2.48 -3.47 13.99
N TRP A 341 -2.92 -4.74 14.00
CA TRP A 341 -2.13 -5.89 14.47
C TRP A 341 -0.72 -5.97 13.85
N GLY A 342 -0.55 -5.51 12.61
CA GLY A 342 0.70 -5.58 11.86
C GLY A 342 1.85 -4.82 12.52
N GLY A 343 1.58 -3.71 13.23
CA GLY A 343 2.63 -2.96 13.95
C GLY A 343 3.22 -3.75 15.13
N HIS A 344 2.36 -4.42 15.88
CA HIS A 344 2.73 -5.31 16.97
C HIS A 344 3.44 -6.57 16.45
N MET A 345 2.91 -7.21 15.40
CA MET A 345 3.53 -8.39 14.80
C MET A 345 4.95 -8.11 14.29
N ILE A 346 5.15 -7.03 13.53
CA ILE A 346 6.47 -6.63 13.03
C ILE A 346 7.46 -6.37 14.15
N SER A 347 7.01 -5.68 15.22
CA SER A 347 7.85 -5.45 16.39
C SER A 347 8.30 -6.78 17.00
N GLY A 348 7.35 -7.71 17.20
CA GLY A 348 7.63 -9.04 17.73
C GLY A 348 8.63 -9.83 16.89
N LEU A 349 8.42 -9.92 15.57
CA LEU A 349 9.32 -10.62 14.65
C LEU A 349 10.77 -10.12 14.75
N ASN A 350 10.97 -8.81 14.77
CA ASN A 350 12.33 -8.23 14.82
C ASN A 350 12.92 -8.30 16.23
N LEU A 351 12.09 -8.27 17.29
CA LEU A 351 12.54 -8.48 18.66
C LEU A 351 12.99 -9.92 18.92
N ILE A 352 12.41 -10.92 18.23
CA ILE A 352 12.94 -12.31 18.21
C ILE A 352 14.36 -12.32 17.68
N THR A 353 14.61 -11.69 16.53
CA THR A 353 15.96 -11.63 15.92
C THR A 353 16.96 -10.90 16.82
N LEU A 354 16.51 -9.92 17.59
CA LEU A 354 17.32 -9.22 18.59
C LEU A 354 17.44 -9.96 19.93
N GLU A 355 16.92 -11.19 20.01
CA GLU A 355 16.88 -12.06 21.21
C GLU A 355 16.18 -11.40 22.44
N ASN A 356 15.35 -10.39 22.20
CA ASN A 356 14.54 -9.75 23.23
C ASN A 356 13.18 -10.45 23.32
N TYR A 357 13.21 -11.72 23.76
CA TYR A 357 12.04 -12.60 23.82
C TYR A 357 10.89 -12.08 24.69
N PRO A 358 11.11 -11.44 25.87
CA PRO A 358 10.00 -10.93 26.67
C PRO A 358 9.19 -9.84 25.96
N ASP A 359 9.86 -8.84 25.37
CA ASP A 359 9.17 -7.77 24.64
C ASP A 359 8.55 -8.31 23.33
N ALA A 360 9.20 -9.30 22.70
CA ALA A 360 8.64 -9.99 21.54
C ALA A 360 7.33 -10.70 21.89
N GLN A 361 7.27 -11.41 23.01
CA GLN A 361 6.09 -12.10 23.47
C GLN A 361 4.92 -11.13 23.69
N GLU A 362 5.14 -10.05 24.44
CA GLU A 362 4.11 -9.03 24.71
C GLU A 362 3.54 -8.46 23.41
N ALA A 363 4.42 -8.12 22.46
CA ALA A 363 4.01 -7.59 21.17
C ALA A 363 3.18 -8.61 20.38
N LEU A 364 3.61 -9.87 20.30
CA LEU A 364 2.90 -10.89 19.53
C LEU A 364 1.57 -11.30 20.18
N GLU A 365 1.49 -11.37 21.50
CA GLU A 365 0.24 -11.60 22.23
C GLU A 365 -0.76 -10.49 21.96
N THR A 366 -0.34 -9.22 22.03
CA THR A 366 -1.17 -8.07 21.69
C THR A 366 -1.66 -8.16 20.23
N ALA A 367 -0.78 -8.56 19.30
CA ALA A 367 -1.16 -8.75 17.90
C ALA A 367 -2.24 -9.84 17.75
N LEU A 368 -2.16 -10.95 18.49
CA LEU A 368 -3.16 -12.03 18.47
C LEU A 368 -4.49 -11.62 19.13
N GLU A 369 -4.47 -10.80 20.17
CA GLU A 369 -5.68 -10.25 20.79
C GLU A 369 -6.46 -9.37 19.81
N ILE A 370 -5.75 -8.55 19.02
CA ILE A 370 -6.35 -7.70 17.98
C ILE A 370 -6.81 -8.54 16.79
N ASN A 371 -5.96 -9.45 16.31
CA ASN A 371 -6.24 -10.27 15.15
C ASN A 371 -5.61 -11.67 15.28
N TYR A 372 -6.43 -12.65 15.63
CA TYR A 372 -6.00 -14.04 15.73
C TYR A 372 -5.82 -14.66 14.33
N ASN A 373 -4.55 -14.78 13.90
CA ASN A 373 -4.18 -15.21 12.55
C ASN A 373 -2.93 -16.13 12.54
N GLY A 374 -2.72 -16.81 11.41
CA GLY A 374 -1.65 -17.80 11.24
C GLY A 374 -0.23 -17.23 11.25
N ILE A 375 -0.02 -16.00 10.75
CA ILE A 375 1.32 -15.38 10.68
C ILE A 375 1.80 -15.06 12.10
N THR A 376 0.96 -14.42 12.90
CA THR A 376 1.31 -14.07 14.28
C THR A 376 1.45 -15.33 15.14
N LEU A 377 0.61 -16.35 14.95
CA LEU A 377 0.81 -17.66 15.61
C LEU A 377 2.16 -18.27 15.23
N SER A 378 2.53 -18.27 13.95
CA SER A 378 3.83 -18.74 13.50
C SER A 378 4.98 -18.02 14.20
N ALA A 379 4.87 -16.70 14.37
CA ALA A 379 5.85 -15.89 15.08
C ALA A 379 5.93 -16.27 16.57
N CYS A 380 4.80 -16.50 17.24
CA CYS A 380 4.78 -17.01 18.62
C CYS A 380 5.43 -18.40 18.72
N GLY A 381 5.16 -19.29 17.77
CA GLY A 381 5.76 -20.63 17.73
C GLY A 381 7.28 -20.57 17.49
N ALA A 382 7.72 -19.68 16.61
CA ALA A 382 9.14 -19.41 16.38
C ALA A 382 9.80 -18.86 17.65
N LEU A 383 9.20 -17.85 18.29
CA LEU A 383 9.63 -17.29 19.57
C LEU A 383 9.87 -18.38 20.62
N PHE A 384 8.86 -19.23 20.87
CA PHE A 384 8.97 -20.30 21.87
C PHE A 384 9.99 -21.37 21.48
N GLY A 385 10.12 -21.71 20.20
CA GLY A 385 11.14 -22.66 19.75
C GLY A 385 12.55 -22.13 19.99
N LEU A 386 12.81 -20.88 19.58
CA LEU A 386 14.11 -20.22 19.70
C LEU A 386 14.48 -19.90 21.17
N SER A 387 13.49 -19.66 22.04
CA SER A 387 13.71 -19.50 23.49
C SER A 387 13.92 -20.82 24.24
N GLY A 388 13.75 -21.97 23.57
CA GLY A 388 13.89 -23.31 24.16
C GLY A 388 12.62 -23.85 24.83
N GLU A 389 11.49 -23.17 24.66
CA GLU A 389 10.16 -23.54 25.19
C GLU A 389 9.40 -24.46 24.23
N THR A 390 9.99 -25.61 23.92
CA THR A 390 9.46 -26.55 22.90
C THR A 390 8.01 -26.98 23.12
N GLU A 391 7.57 -27.18 24.37
CA GLU A 391 6.18 -27.55 24.66
C GLU A 391 5.20 -26.43 24.26
N SER A 392 5.53 -25.17 24.54
CA SER A 392 4.72 -24.00 24.14
C SER A 392 4.66 -23.87 22.62
N ALA A 393 5.77 -24.08 21.91
CA ALA A 393 5.80 -24.09 20.45
C ALA A 393 4.93 -25.21 19.85
N GLN A 394 4.93 -26.40 20.45
CA GLN A 394 4.05 -27.51 20.04
C GLN A 394 2.56 -27.19 20.29
N ASP A 395 2.24 -26.44 21.34
CA ASP A 395 0.87 -25.97 21.57
C ASP A 395 0.43 -24.93 20.53
N ILE A 396 1.34 -24.06 20.08
CA ILE A 396 1.09 -23.18 18.94
C ILE A 396 0.81 -23.98 17.66
N LEU A 397 1.57 -25.03 17.36
CA LEU A 397 1.29 -25.89 16.20
C LEU A 397 -0.12 -26.49 16.24
N LYS A 398 -0.58 -26.95 17.42
CA LYS A 398 -1.97 -27.44 17.59
C LYS A 398 -3.00 -26.34 17.31
N GLN A 399 -2.73 -25.11 17.76
CA GLN A 399 -3.58 -23.95 17.49
C GLN A 399 -3.64 -23.64 15.99
N MET A 400 -2.49 -23.65 15.29
CA MET A 400 -2.41 -23.43 13.85
C MET A 400 -3.19 -24.49 13.06
N VAL A 401 -3.11 -25.78 13.43
CA VAL A 401 -3.92 -26.86 12.83
C VAL A 401 -5.41 -26.68 13.10
N SER A 402 -5.80 -26.11 14.24
CA SER A 402 -7.19 -25.76 14.50
C SER A 402 -7.65 -24.59 13.64
N LEU A 403 -6.82 -23.55 13.55
CA LEU A 403 -7.07 -22.34 12.77
C LEU A 403 -7.18 -22.63 11.26
N SER A 404 -6.38 -23.56 10.74
CA SER A 404 -6.39 -23.93 9.31
C SER A 404 -7.72 -24.52 8.84
N LYS A 405 -8.63 -24.88 9.75
CA LYS A 405 -9.99 -25.34 9.43
C LYS A 405 -10.93 -24.19 9.07
N THR A 406 -10.61 -22.96 9.46
CA THR A 406 -11.47 -21.78 9.29
C THR A 406 -10.78 -20.62 8.57
N GLN A 407 -9.44 -20.57 8.57
CA GLN A 407 -8.65 -19.54 7.92
C GLN A 407 -7.48 -20.15 7.14
N VAL A 408 -6.88 -19.36 6.24
CA VAL A 408 -5.68 -19.75 5.51
C VAL A 408 -4.47 -19.72 6.47
N VAL A 409 -3.84 -20.87 6.67
CA VAL A 409 -2.53 -21.01 7.33
C VAL A 409 -1.57 -21.57 6.30
N SER A 410 -0.44 -20.91 6.09
CA SER A 410 0.50 -21.30 5.04
C SER A 410 1.37 -22.47 5.48
N ASN A 411 1.84 -23.27 4.51
CA ASN A 411 2.79 -24.35 4.79
C ASN A 411 4.12 -23.77 5.28
N TYR A 412 4.53 -22.62 4.74
CA TYR A 412 5.70 -21.87 5.23
C TYR A 412 5.64 -21.64 6.75
N ASP A 413 4.54 -21.10 7.24
CA ASP A 413 4.36 -20.78 8.67
C ASP A 413 4.47 -22.04 9.55
N MET A 414 3.84 -23.15 9.13
CA MET A 414 3.95 -24.43 9.82
C MET A 414 5.41 -24.92 9.84
N GLY A 415 6.10 -24.82 8.71
CA GLY A 415 7.50 -25.20 8.58
C GLY A 415 8.43 -24.39 9.50
N ILE A 416 8.21 -23.08 9.62
CA ILE A 416 9.01 -22.21 10.50
C ILE A 416 8.94 -22.67 11.96
N VAL A 417 7.76 -23.02 12.46
CA VAL A 417 7.61 -23.46 13.86
C VAL A 417 8.21 -24.85 14.10
N HIS A 418 8.10 -25.77 13.13
CA HIS A 418 8.81 -27.06 13.23
C HIS A 418 10.33 -26.88 13.18
N ALA A 419 10.82 -25.98 12.33
CA ALA A 419 12.25 -25.69 12.22
C ALA A 419 12.80 -25.06 13.50
N SER A 420 12.07 -24.14 14.13
CA SER A 420 12.51 -23.45 15.36
C SER A 420 12.65 -24.38 16.58
N ILE A 421 11.97 -25.52 16.58
CA ILE A 421 12.10 -26.55 17.64
C ILE A 421 13.08 -27.68 17.28
N GLY A 422 13.78 -27.58 16.14
CA GLY A 422 14.74 -28.57 15.66
C GLY A 422 14.12 -29.79 14.94
N ASP A 423 12.83 -29.76 14.60
CA ASP A 423 12.15 -30.82 13.83
C ASP A 423 12.32 -30.60 12.32
N ALA A 424 13.56 -30.75 11.86
CA ALA A 424 13.93 -30.47 10.48
C ALA A 424 13.23 -31.39 9.46
N ASP A 425 13.00 -32.66 9.81
CA ASP A 425 12.37 -33.62 8.90
C ASP A 425 10.93 -33.20 8.55
N THR A 426 10.16 -32.74 9.54
CA THR A 426 8.80 -32.24 9.29
C THR A 426 8.84 -30.87 8.59
N ALA A 427 9.74 -29.98 9.03
CA ALA A 427 9.86 -28.64 8.45
C ALA A 427 10.16 -28.67 6.94
N VAL A 428 11.07 -29.53 6.50
CA VAL A 428 11.42 -29.73 5.08
C VAL A 428 10.21 -30.12 4.25
N GLY A 429 9.34 -30.99 4.76
CA GLY A 429 8.10 -31.38 4.06
C GLY A 429 7.15 -30.19 3.87
N TYR A 430 7.03 -29.33 4.88
CA TYR A 430 6.23 -28.12 4.79
C TYR A 430 6.82 -27.09 3.82
N PHE A 431 8.14 -26.86 3.86
CA PHE A 431 8.78 -25.93 2.93
C PHE A 431 8.70 -26.41 1.47
N GLN A 432 8.82 -27.71 1.21
CA GLN A 432 8.60 -28.25 -0.13
C GLN A 432 7.16 -28.00 -0.60
N SER A 433 6.16 -28.24 0.25
CA SER A 433 4.76 -27.96 -0.07
C SER A 433 4.51 -26.46 -0.32
N ALA A 434 5.17 -25.58 0.45
CA ALA A 434 5.12 -24.14 0.25
C ALA A 434 5.71 -23.73 -1.11
N ILE A 435 6.79 -24.38 -1.54
CA ILE A 435 7.38 -24.18 -2.87
C ILE A 435 6.44 -24.68 -3.97
N ASP A 436 5.91 -25.90 -3.84
CA ASP A 436 5.03 -26.49 -4.85
C ASP A 436 3.74 -25.66 -5.07
N GLN A 437 3.33 -24.90 -4.04
CA GLN A 437 2.16 -24.01 -4.09
C GLN A 437 2.51 -22.54 -4.39
N HIS A 438 3.78 -22.23 -4.61
CA HIS A 438 4.34 -20.88 -4.76
C HIS A 438 3.85 -19.93 -3.67
N GLU A 439 3.94 -20.35 -2.41
CA GLU A 439 3.54 -19.50 -1.28
C GLU A 439 4.48 -18.29 -1.17
N PRO A 440 3.97 -17.03 -1.24
CA PRO A 440 4.80 -15.83 -1.25
C PRO A 440 5.82 -15.71 -0.11
N PRO A 441 5.55 -16.16 1.13
CA PRO A 441 6.53 -16.13 2.21
C PRO A 441 7.85 -16.84 1.92
N MET A 442 7.87 -17.84 1.02
CA MET A 442 9.12 -18.51 0.63
C MET A 442 10.15 -17.56 0.02
N LEU A 443 9.74 -16.44 -0.60
CA LEU A 443 10.63 -15.41 -1.14
C LEU A 443 11.53 -14.78 -0.06
N PHE A 444 11.12 -14.89 1.20
CA PHE A 444 11.82 -14.34 2.35
C PHE A 444 12.64 -15.41 3.10
N PHE A 445 12.56 -16.68 2.70
CA PHE A 445 13.08 -17.81 3.46
C PHE A 445 14.59 -17.69 3.75
N LYS A 446 15.38 -17.19 2.79
CA LYS A 446 16.82 -16.99 2.97
C LYS A 446 17.18 -16.07 4.15
N PHE A 447 16.32 -15.09 4.45
CA PHE A 447 16.53 -14.17 5.56
C PHE A 447 16.17 -14.82 6.90
N ILE A 448 15.15 -15.70 6.92
CA ILE A 448 14.86 -16.50 8.12
C ILE A 448 15.94 -17.56 8.37
N VAL A 449 16.50 -18.17 7.32
CA VAL A 449 17.65 -19.07 7.47
C VAL A 449 18.85 -18.33 8.07
N ARG A 450 19.14 -17.12 7.58
CA ARG A 450 20.17 -16.23 8.13
C ARG A 450 19.91 -15.89 9.61
N ASP A 451 18.69 -15.49 9.95
CA ASP A 451 18.39 -14.85 11.23
C ASP A 451 17.99 -15.81 12.34
N TRP A 452 17.31 -16.91 12.03
CA TRP A 452 16.68 -17.80 13.03
C TRP A 452 17.14 -19.26 12.92
N LEU A 453 17.41 -19.78 11.71
CA LEU A 453 17.74 -21.19 11.48
C LEU A 453 19.25 -21.42 11.29
N PHE A 454 20.03 -20.91 12.23
CA PHE A 454 21.49 -21.02 12.26
C PHE A 454 21.97 -21.83 13.47
N GLY A 455 23.26 -22.14 13.54
CA GLY A 455 23.85 -22.89 14.65
C GLY A 455 23.29 -24.31 14.74
N ASP A 456 22.72 -24.68 15.89
CA ASP A 456 22.15 -26.01 16.12
C ASP A 456 20.86 -26.28 15.31
N LEU A 457 20.25 -25.23 14.76
CA LEU A 457 19.06 -25.32 13.90
C LEU A 457 19.39 -25.31 12.40
N GLN A 458 20.68 -25.23 12.05
CA GLN A 458 21.11 -25.27 10.66
C GLN A 458 20.88 -26.66 10.05
N ASP A 459 20.28 -26.72 8.86
CA ASP A 459 20.13 -27.95 8.08
C ASP A 459 20.47 -27.67 6.61
N GLU A 460 21.31 -28.51 6.01
CA GLU A 460 21.75 -28.36 4.61
C GLU A 460 20.57 -28.37 3.62
N ARG A 461 19.44 -29.00 3.98
CA ARG A 461 18.24 -29.03 3.15
C ARG A 461 17.53 -27.67 3.08
N TYR A 462 17.67 -26.82 4.09
CA TYR A 462 17.11 -25.46 4.05
C TYR A 462 17.83 -24.61 2.99
N GLU A 463 19.16 -24.71 2.91
CA GLU A 463 19.95 -24.01 1.88
C GLU A 463 19.52 -24.42 0.46
N ALA A 464 19.13 -25.68 0.26
CA ALA A 464 18.64 -26.18 -1.02
C ALA A 464 17.32 -25.52 -1.48
N PHE A 465 16.55 -24.94 -0.56
CA PHE A 465 15.29 -24.24 -0.87
C PHE A 465 15.47 -22.76 -1.23
N ILE A 466 16.67 -22.18 -1.10
CA ILE A 466 16.90 -20.77 -1.43
C ILE A 466 16.94 -20.52 -2.96
N PRO A 467 17.71 -21.28 -3.77
CA PRO A 467 17.82 -21.03 -5.21
C PRO A 467 16.51 -21.10 -6.02
N PRO A 468 15.54 -22.00 -5.71
CA PRO A 468 14.26 -22.05 -6.41
C PRO A 468 13.39 -20.78 -6.31
N VAL A 469 13.75 -19.83 -5.44
CA VAL A 469 12.87 -18.73 -5.03
C VAL A 469 13.50 -17.33 -5.25
N VAL A 470 14.70 -17.23 -5.86
CA VAL A 470 15.48 -15.96 -5.97
C VAL A 470 15.90 -15.61 -7.41
#